data_AF-A0A0C9VT50-F1
#
_entry.id   AF-A0A0C9VT50-F1
#
_cell.length_a   1.000
_cell.length_b   1.000
_cell.length_c   1.000
_cell.angle_alpha   90.00
_cell.angle_beta   90.00
_cell.angle_gamma   90.00
#
_symmetry.space_group_name_H-M   'P 1'
#
loop_
_entity.id
_entity.type
_entity.pdbx_description
1 polymer ?
#
loop_
_entity_poly.entity_id
_entity_poly.type
_entity_poly.pdbx_seq_one_letter_code
_entity_poly.pdbx_strand_id
1 'polypeptide(L)'
;MKGSQNEMKGSQNEMKGSQDEMKGTLAEIKGQLTVVEGKVELLAKRQADSARAFAKSFNFHESHMPETVLQIVPFPDGQYPSDSGLPVLDTIASIEHLTTHERNEYLGHYYPGQIIRGSVAERKKLLLCALGCKISI
;
A
#
# COMPACT_ATOMS: atom_id res chain seq x y z
N MET A 1 63.38 2.91 24.50
CA MET A 1 62.83 3.33 23.19
C MET A 1 62.15 2.21 22.41
N LYS A 2 62.73 1.00 22.24
CA LYS A 2 62.07 -0.11 21.49
C LYS A 2 60.77 -0.65 22.12
N GLY A 3 60.66 -0.69 23.45
CA GLY A 3 59.44 -1.15 24.15
C GLY A 3 58.21 -0.30 23.83
N SER A 4 58.34 1.03 23.94
CA SER A 4 57.25 1.98 23.68
C SER A 4 56.76 1.98 22.23
N GLN A 5 57.64 1.67 21.26
CA GLN A 5 57.22 1.51 19.85
C GLN A 5 56.41 0.24 19.62
N ASN A 6 56.70 -0.85 20.33
CA ASN A 6 55.95 -2.09 20.23
C ASN A 6 54.57 -1.96 20.89
N GLU A 7 54.49 -1.30 22.04
CA GLU A 7 53.21 -0.98 22.70
C GLU A 7 52.30 -0.15 21.80
N MET A 8 52.84 0.90 21.17
CA MET A 8 52.09 1.75 20.25
C MET A 8 51.56 0.97 19.02
N LYS A 9 52.35 0.05 18.47
CA LYS A 9 51.91 -0.84 17.38
C LYS A 9 50.82 -1.81 17.84
N GLY A 10 50.92 -2.34 19.06
CA GLY A 10 49.88 -3.19 19.66
C GLY A 10 48.55 -2.46 19.73
N SER A 11 48.54 -1.26 20.32
CA SER A 11 47.33 -0.44 20.44
C SER A 11 46.73 -0.03 19.08
N GLN A 12 47.57 0.24 18.08
CA GLN A 12 47.09 0.51 16.72
C GLN A 12 46.40 -0.70 16.08
N ASN A 13 46.96 -1.90 16.29
CA ASN A 13 46.36 -3.13 15.77
C ASN A 13 45.04 -3.45 16.47
N GLU A 14 44.95 -3.27 17.79
CA GLU A 14 43.71 -3.42 18.55
C GLU A 14 42.63 -2.45 18.05
N MET A 15 42.98 -1.16 17.90
CA MET A 15 42.07 -0.15 17.38
C MET A 15 41.57 -0.49 15.97
N LYS A 16 42.43 -1.02 15.11
CA LYS A 16 42.05 -1.48 13.78
C LYS A 16 41.10 -2.67 13.83
N GLY A 17 41.39 -3.65 14.70
CA GLY A 17 40.50 -4.79 14.95
C GLY A 17 39.11 -4.34 15.38
N SER A 18 39.02 -3.45 16.38
CA SER A 18 37.75 -2.88 16.82
C SER A 18 37.04 -2.09 15.71
N GLN A 19 37.76 -1.35 14.87
CA GLN A 19 37.15 -0.67 13.71
C GLN A 19 36.55 -1.65 12.70
N ASP A 20 37.25 -2.76 12.43
CA ASP A 20 36.77 -3.75 11.47
C ASP A 20 35.58 -4.55 12.02
N GLU A 21 35.57 -4.85 13.33
CA GLU A 21 34.41 -5.40 14.03
C GLU A 21 33.20 -4.45 13.94
N MET A 22 33.37 -3.16 14.25
CA MET A 22 32.29 -2.16 14.14
C MET A 22 31.73 -2.07 12.71
N LYS A 23 32.57 -2.15 11.68
CA LYS A 23 32.11 -2.17 10.28
C LYS A 23 31.29 -3.42 10.00
N GLY A 24 31.70 -4.58 10.52
CA GLY A 24 30.96 -5.84 10.41
C GLY A 24 29.56 -5.72 11.02
N THR A 25 29.48 -5.24 12.26
CA THR A 25 28.20 -5.01 12.96
C THR A 25 27.32 -4.01 12.19
N LEU A 26 27.88 -2.92 11.67
CA LEU A 26 27.12 -1.95 10.88
C LEU A 26 26.55 -2.56 9.60
N ALA A 27 27.31 -3.42 8.91
CA ALA A 27 26.85 -4.11 7.72
C ALA A 27 25.70 -5.08 8.04
N GLU A 28 25.79 -5.80 9.16
CA GLU A 28 24.72 -6.68 9.63
C GLU A 28 23.44 -5.91 9.94
N ILE A 29 23.53 -4.80 10.70
CA ILE A 29 22.38 -3.95 11.02
C ILE A 29 21.71 -3.43 9.74
N LYS A 30 22.49 -2.97 8.75
CA LYS A 30 21.95 -2.54 7.46
C LYS A 30 21.21 -3.66 6.74
N GLY A 31 21.78 -4.87 6.72
CA GLY A 31 21.12 -6.04 6.14
C GLY A 31 19.81 -6.39 6.83
N GLN A 32 19.78 -6.35 8.17
CA GLN A 32 18.57 -6.56 8.96
C GLN A 32 17.51 -5.49 8.68
N LEU A 33 17.91 -4.22 8.54
CA LEU A 33 17.00 -3.12 8.21
C LEU A 33 16.32 -3.35 6.85
N THR A 34 17.06 -3.70 5.81
CA THR A 34 16.49 -4.02 4.49
C THR A 34 15.49 -5.17 4.55
N VAL A 35 15.75 -6.20 5.37
CA VAL A 35 14.81 -7.31 5.57
C VAL A 35 13.53 -6.83 6.28
N VAL A 36 13.65 -5.97 7.28
CA VAL A 36 12.50 -5.40 7.99
C VAL A 36 11.66 -4.53 7.05
N GLU A 37 12.28 -3.66 6.25
CA GLU A 37 11.60 -2.83 5.26
C GLU A 37 10.78 -3.69 4.28
N GLY A 38 11.39 -4.75 3.72
CA GLY A 38 10.68 -5.67 2.82
C GLY A 38 9.51 -6.40 3.49
N LYS A 39 9.64 -6.77 4.77
CA LYS A 39 8.54 -7.39 5.54
C LYS A 39 7.40 -6.40 5.82
N VAL A 40 7.72 -5.15 6.12
CA VAL A 40 6.71 -4.09 6.33
C VAL A 40 5.93 -3.83 5.05
N GLU A 41 6.60 -3.73 3.90
CA GLU A 41 5.94 -3.57 2.60
C GLU A 41 4.99 -4.74 2.29
N LEU A 42 5.44 -5.98 2.55
CA LEU A 42 4.60 -7.17 2.36
C LEU A 42 3.38 -7.18 3.29
N LEU A 43 3.54 -6.76 4.55
CA LEU A 43 2.44 -6.67 5.51
C LEU A 43 1.43 -5.61 5.10
N ALA A 44 1.88 -4.45 4.61
CA ALA A 44 1.00 -3.40 4.09
C ALA A 44 0.14 -3.91 2.92
N LYS A 45 0.75 -4.62 1.95
CA LYS A 45 0.02 -5.25 0.84
C LYS A 45 -1.02 -6.25 1.32
N ARG A 46 -0.66 -7.14 2.26
CA ARG A 46 -1.59 -8.13 2.83
C ARG A 46 -2.73 -7.50 3.61
N GLN A 47 -2.45 -6.42 4.34
CA GLN A 47 -3.46 -5.65 5.05
C GLN A 47 -4.43 -5.01 4.06
N ALA A 48 -3.93 -4.37 3.00
CA ALA A 48 -4.74 -3.79 1.93
C ALA A 48 -5.64 -4.85 1.28
N ASP A 49 -5.07 -5.99 0.90
CA ASP A 49 -5.82 -7.11 0.30
C ASP A 49 -6.96 -7.59 1.22
N SER A 50 -6.67 -7.74 2.51
CA SER A 50 -7.66 -8.16 3.51
C SER A 50 -8.75 -7.11 3.67
N ALA A 51 -8.39 -5.84 3.84
CA ALA A 51 -9.34 -4.74 3.97
C ALA A 51 -10.26 -4.63 2.74
N ARG A 52 -9.71 -4.74 1.53
CA ARG A 52 -10.51 -4.79 0.29
C ARG A 52 -11.44 -5.99 0.26
N ALA A 53 -10.97 -7.18 0.62
CA ALA A 53 -11.80 -8.39 0.62
C ALA A 53 -12.98 -8.24 1.59
N PHE A 54 -12.75 -7.74 2.80
CA PHE A 54 -13.81 -7.49 3.78
C PHE A 54 -14.81 -6.43 3.30
N ALA A 55 -14.32 -5.28 2.84
CA ALA A 55 -15.18 -4.19 2.38
C ALA A 55 -16.03 -4.62 1.16
N LYS A 56 -15.41 -5.29 0.18
CA LYS A 56 -16.15 -5.81 -1.00
C LYS A 56 -17.18 -6.86 -0.62
N SER A 57 -16.86 -7.75 0.32
CA SER A 57 -17.80 -8.77 0.81
C SER A 57 -19.00 -8.12 1.47
N PHE A 58 -18.76 -7.15 2.37
CA PHE A 58 -19.82 -6.37 2.99
C PHE A 58 -20.69 -5.67 1.95
N ASN A 59 -20.06 -4.92 1.03
CA ASN A 59 -20.77 -4.19 -0.02
C ASN A 59 -21.61 -5.14 -0.91
N PHE A 60 -21.11 -6.33 -1.21
CA PHE A 60 -21.84 -7.32 -2.01
C PHE A 60 -23.13 -7.80 -1.34
N HIS A 61 -23.10 -7.97 -0.02
CA HIS A 61 -24.29 -8.36 0.74
C HIS A 61 -25.29 -7.20 0.81
N GLU A 62 -24.81 -6.00 1.06
CA GLU A 62 -25.66 -4.87 1.43
C GLU A 62 -26.12 -3.97 0.27
N SER A 63 -25.54 -4.09 -0.93
CA SER A 63 -25.80 -3.18 -2.06
C SER A 63 -27.21 -3.26 -2.69
N HIS A 64 -28.13 -4.02 -2.10
CA HIS A 64 -29.52 -4.14 -2.59
C HIS A 64 -30.43 -3.10 -1.96
N MET A 65 -30.02 -2.48 -0.86
CA MET A 65 -30.81 -1.43 -0.21
C MET A 65 -30.25 -0.06 -0.62
N PRO A 66 -31.10 0.88 -1.07
CA PRO A 66 -30.67 2.18 -1.57
C PRO A 66 -30.08 3.10 -0.48
N GLU A 67 -30.39 2.85 0.79
CA GLU A 67 -29.90 3.63 1.94
C GLU A 67 -28.66 3.00 2.61
N THR A 68 -28.11 1.91 2.07
CA THR A 68 -26.96 1.27 2.71
C THR A 68 -25.72 2.15 2.61
N VAL A 69 -25.09 2.34 3.76
CA VAL A 69 -23.70 2.79 3.86
C VAL A 69 -22.76 1.66 3.40
N LEU A 70 -22.04 1.90 2.32
CA LEU A 70 -20.98 1.05 1.81
C LEU A 70 -19.71 1.22 2.64
N GLN A 71 -18.97 0.14 2.82
CA GLN A 71 -17.61 0.18 3.32
C GLN A 71 -16.67 0.70 2.24
N ILE A 72 -15.72 1.54 2.65
CA ILE A 72 -14.72 2.10 1.75
C ILE A 72 -13.73 1.01 1.37
N VAL A 73 -13.59 0.79 0.06
CA VAL A 73 -12.65 -0.18 -0.48
C VAL A 73 -11.34 0.53 -0.78
N PRO A 74 -10.23 0.27 -0.04
CA PRO A 74 -8.95 0.87 -0.36
C PRO A 74 -8.45 0.41 -1.74
N PHE A 75 -7.47 1.12 -2.29
CA PHE A 75 -6.84 0.77 -3.55
C PHE A 75 -5.91 -0.45 -3.42
N PRO A 76 -5.48 -1.06 -4.54
CA PRO A 76 -4.57 -2.20 -4.54
C PRO A 76 -3.25 -1.98 -3.78
N ASP A 77 -2.77 -0.74 -3.73
CA ASP A 77 -1.57 -0.32 -3.00
C ASP A 77 -1.82 -0.03 -1.51
N GLY A 78 -3.08 -0.09 -1.06
CA GLY A 78 -3.49 0.15 0.33
C GLY A 78 -3.88 1.59 0.65
N GLN A 79 -3.71 2.53 -0.27
CA GLN A 79 -4.16 3.90 -0.06
C GLN A 79 -5.70 3.96 -0.06
N TYR A 80 -6.26 4.84 0.76
CA TYR A 80 -7.67 5.15 0.72
C TYR A 80 -7.94 6.26 -0.30
N PRO A 81 -9.14 6.31 -0.90
CA PRO A 81 -9.44 7.35 -1.88
C PRO A 81 -9.27 8.79 -1.34
N SER A 82 -9.54 9.00 -0.05
CA SER A 82 -9.30 10.27 0.62
C SER A 82 -7.83 10.71 0.62
N ASP A 83 -6.90 9.76 0.64
CA ASP A 83 -5.45 10.04 0.62
C ASP A 83 -5.03 10.61 -0.75
N SER A 84 -5.75 10.23 -1.81
CA SER A 84 -5.59 10.77 -3.17
C SER A 84 -6.46 12.00 -3.46
N GLY A 85 -7.18 12.54 -2.47
CA GLY A 85 -8.10 13.65 -2.65
C GLY A 85 -9.37 13.32 -3.43
N LEU A 86 -9.72 12.03 -3.56
CA LEU A 86 -10.94 11.58 -4.22
C LEU A 86 -12.14 11.58 -3.24
N PRO A 87 -13.36 11.86 -3.72
CA PRO A 87 -14.55 11.89 -2.88
C PRO A 87 -14.90 10.51 -2.34
N VAL A 88 -15.28 10.41 -1.08
CA VAL A 88 -15.62 9.13 -0.43
C VAL A 88 -16.84 8.48 -1.10
N LEU A 89 -16.73 7.18 -1.40
CA LEU A 89 -17.79 6.36 -2.01
C LEU A 89 -18.45 5.44 -0.98
N ASP A 90 -19.14 6.04 -0.02
CA ASP A 90 -19.86 5.39 1.07
C ASP A 90 -21.33 5.08 0.76
N THR A 91 -21.84 5.41 -0.43
CA THR A 91 -23.22 5.12 -0.84
C THR A 91 -23.30 4.88 -2.35
N ILE A 92 -24.38 4.25 -2.81
CA ILE A 92 -24.62 4.15 -4.27
C ILE A 92 -24.80 5.54 -4.88
N ALA A 93 -25.45 6.47 -4.16
CA ALA A 93 -25.66 7.84 -4.61
C ALA A 93 -24.35 8.61 -4.83
N SER A 94 -23.33 8.44 -3.99
CA SER A 94 -22.03 9.10 -4.21
C SER A 94 -21.33 8.59 -5.47
N ILE A 95 -21.55 7.33 -5.86
CA ILE A 95 -21.05 6.76 -7.12
C ILE A 95 -21.75 7.37 -8.34
N GLU A 96 -23.07 7.62 -8.25
CA GLU A 96 -23.84 8.29 -9.31
C GLU A 96 -23.36 9.71 -9.58
N HIS A 97 -23.00 10.43 -8.52
CA HIS A 97 -22.63 11.85 -8.59
C HIS A 97 -21.18 12.11 -8.99
N LEU A 98 -20.36 11.05 -9.17
CA LEU A 98 -19.00 11.21 -9.66
C LEU A 98 -18.96 11.91 -11.02
N THR A 99 -18.09 12.92 -11.12
CA THR A 99 -17.70 13.48 -12.40
C THR A 99 -17.00 12.42 -13.26
N THR A 100 -16.94 12.67 -14.58
CA THR A 100 -16.18 11.78 -15.48
C THR A 100 -14.70 11.71 -15.12
N HIS A 101 -14.12 12.81 -14.63
CA HIS A 101 -12.72 12.85 -14.22
C HIS A 101 -12.49 11.98 -12.98
N GLU A 102 -13.23 12.21 -11.88
CA GLU A 102 -13.07 11.43 -10.64
C GLU A 102 -13.30 9.94 -10.88
N ARG A 103 -14.30 9.57 -11.70
CA ARG A 103 -14.55 8.17 -12.05
C ARG A 103 -13.34 7.55 -12.77
N ASN A 104 -12.70 8.30 -13.67
CA ASN A 104 -11.53 7.81 -14.38
C ASN A 104 -10.32 7.68 -13.45
N GLU A 105 -10.11 8.63 -12.53
CA GLU A 105 -9.07 8.55 -11.50
C GLU A 105 -9.27 7.30 -10.61
N TYR A 106 -10.49 7.08 -10.13
CA TYR A 106 -10.87 5.88 -9.38
C TYR A 106 -10.53 4.58 -10.12
N LEU A 107 -10.91 4.50 -11.40
CA LEU A 107 -10.66 3.33 -12.22
C LEU A 107 -9.16 3.16 -12.52
N GLY A 108 -8.41 4.24 -12.66
CA GLY A 108 -6.96 4.21 -12.80
C GLY A 108 -6.27 3.60 -11.59
N HIS A 109 -6.74 3.92 -10.37
CA HIS A 109 -6.23 3.31 -9.15
C HIS A 109 -6.63 1.84 -8.99
N TYR A 110 -7.88 1.46 -9.29
CA TYR A 110 -8.31 0.06 -9.16
C TYR A 110 -7.78 -0.87 -10.26
N TYR A 111 -7.47 -0.33 -11.44
CA TYR A 111 -7.00 -1.07 -12.61
C TYR A 111 -5.72 -0.45 -13.17
N PRO A 112 -4.62 -0.44 -12.38
CA PRO A 112 -3.38 0.24 -12.79
C PRO A 112 -2.83 -0.38 -14.07
N GLY A 113 -2.39 0.48 -15.00
CA GLY A 113 -1.83 0.08 -16.28
C GLY A 113 -2.85 -0.38 -17.34
N GLN A 114 -4.16 -0.36 -17.03
CA GLN A 114 -5.20 -0.75 -17.97
C GLN A 114 -5.80 0.48 -18.67
N ILE A 115 -5.97 0.41 -20.00
CA ILE A 115 -6.72 1.43 -20.74
C ILE A 115 -8.21 1.15 -20.57
N ILE A 116 -8.87 1.93 -19.72
CA ILE A 116 -10.30 1.78 -19.45
C ILE A 116 -11.12 2.47 -20.55
N ARG A 117 -11.72 1.66 -21.42
CA ARG A 117 -12.61 2.11 -22.51
C ARG A 117 -14.08 1.92 -22.13
N GLY A 118 -14.95 2.61 -22.85
CA GLY A 118 -16.40 2.47 -22.71
C GLY A 118 -17.12 3.78 -22.42
N SER A 119 -18.44 3.68 -22.47
CA SER A 119 -19.41 4.69 -22.05
C SER A 119 -19.31 4.98 -20.54
N VAL A 120 -19.96 6.06 -20.12
CA VAL A 120 -20.11 6.39 -18.69
C VAL A 120 -20.77 5.24 -17.92
N ALA A 121 -21.79 4.61 -18.50
CA ALA A 121 -22.49 3.49 -17.87
C ALA A 121 -21.60 2.26 -17.68
N GLU A 122 -20.78 1.91 -18.67
CA GLU A 122 -19.84 0.78 -18.58
C GLU A 122 -18.75 1.04 -17.53
N ARG A 123 -18.19 2.25 -17.49
CA ARG A 123 -17.20 2.62 -16.47
C ARG A 123 -17.78 2.61 -15.06
N LYS A 124 -19.02 3.06 -14.91
CA LYS A 124 -19.73 2.99 -13.63
C LYS A 124 -19.99 1.55 -13.21
N LYS A 125 -20.39 0.67 -14.13
CA LYS A 125 -20.51 -0.77 -13.87
C LYS A 125 -19.18 -1.37 -13.42
N LEU A 126 -18.08 -0.99 -14.06
CA LEU A 126 -16.74 -1.42 -13.67
C LEU A 126 -16.35 -0.93 -12.27
N LEU A 127 -16.69 0.31 -11.93
CA LEU A 127 -16.43 0.86 -10.59
C LEU A 127 -17.26 0.13 -9.53
N LEU A 128 -18.53 -0.15 -9.78
CA LEU A 128 -19.38 -0.95 -8.89
C LEU A 128 -18.79 -2.35 -8.65
N CYS A 129 -18.26 -3.00 -9.70
CA CYS A 129 -17.51 -4.25 -9.57
C CYS A 129 -16.28 -4.11 -8.66
N ALA A 130 -15.51 -3.04 -8.82
CA ALA A 130 -14.31 -2.79 -8.00
C ALA A 130 -14.67 -2.65 -6.52
N LEU A 131 -15.79 -1.96 -6.23
CA LEU A 131 -16.33 -1.73 -4.89
C LEU A 131 -17.06 -2.95 -4.30
N GLY A 132 -17.27 -4.01 -5.09
CA GLY A 132 -17.95 -5.23 -4.65
C GLY A 132 -19.48 -5.15 -4.65
N CYS A 133 -20.09 -4.12 -5.25
CA CYS A 133 -21.53 -4.00 -5.33
C CYS A 133 -22.12 -5.00 -6.34
N LYS A 134 -23.30 -5.57 -6.05
CA LYS A 134 -24.05 -6.34 -7.05
C LYS A 134 -24.52 -5.42 -8.17
N ILE A 135 -24.28 -5.85 -9.40
CA ILE A 135 -24.83 -5.18 -10.57
C ILE A 135 -26.04 -5.99 -11.01
N SER A 136 -27.23 -5.40 -10.87
CA SER A 136 -28.42 -5.94 -11.54
C SER A 136 -28.16 -5.91 -13.05
N ILE A 137 -28.18 -7.09 -13.67
CA ILE A 137 -28.05 -7.26 -15.12
C ILE A 137 -29.34 -6.82 -15.80
#